data_AF-G3XZR3-F1
#
_entry.id   AF-G3XZR3-F1
#
_cell.length_a   1.000
_cell.length_b   1.000
_cell.length_c   1.000
_cell.angle_alpha   90.00
_cell.angle_beta   90.00
_cell.angle_gamma   90.00
#
_symmetry.space_group_name_H-M   'P 1'
#
loop_
_entity.id
_entity.type
_entity.pdbx_description
1 polymer ?
#
loop_
_entity_poly.entity_id
_entity_poly.type
_entity_poly.pdbx_seq_one_letter_code
_entity_poly.pdbx_strand_id
1 'polypeptide(L)'
;MSTYGTRDRILRLRIAHYKTEDKTEAEAHKFGTLFAEKAAHLHEKHGIWGYAQVYTPEKTRKVVEAMNQKANRGWVIDDHDFAVEFYFKTLEDLSKVSRDPEFHALQAEEVPYISKHHVVTSLGWVETFVEHGKVVHIENGKSTYGTFEEMQE
;
A
#
# COMPACT_ATOMS: atom_id res chain seq x y z
N MET A 1 -4.41 -0.76 -36.25
CA MET A 1 -4.11 -1.96 -35.45
C MET A 1 -3.36 -1.50 -34.22
N SER A 2 -4.03 -1.40 -33.07
CA SER A 2 -3.34 -1.09 -31.80
C SER A 2 -2.64 -2.37 -31.34
N THR A 3 -1.31 -2.35 -31.25
CA THR A 3 -0.49 -3.49 -30.83
C THR A 3 -0.09 -3.42 -29.36
N TYR A 4 -0.82 -2.67 -28.54
CA TYR A 4 -0.65 -2.69 -27.09
C TYR A 4 -1.82 -3.45 -26.50
N GLY A 5 -1.57 -4.67 -26.02
CA GLY A 5 -2.51 -5.35 -25.15
C GLY A 5 -2.58 -4.55 -23.85
N THR A 6 -3.66 -3.80 -23.64
CA THR A 6 -3.91 -3.07 -22.38
C THR A 6 -3.91 -4.08 -21.24
N ARG A 7 -2.80 -4.19 -20.52
CA ARG A 7 -2.76 -4.98 -19.30
C ARG A 7 -3.54 -4.25 -18.22
N ASP A 8 -4.30 -5.00 -17.45
CA ASP A 8 -5.13 -4.44 -16.38
C ASP A 8 -4.31 -3.58 -15.42
N ARG A 9 -4.71 -2.31 -15.31
CA ARG A 9 -4.21 -1.37 -14.31
C ARG A 9 -4.49 -1.93 -12.91
N ILE A 10 -3.49 -1.87 -12.03
CA ILE A 10 -3.66 -2.12 -10.60
C ILE A 10 -3.60 -0.78 -9.87
N LEU A 11 -4.66 -0.44 -9.15
CA LEU A 11 -4.70 0.70 -8.25
C LEU A 11 -4.12 0.33 -6.90
N ARG A 12 -3.35 1.23 -6.28
CA ARG A 12 -2.82 1.11 -4.91
C ARG A 12 -3.32 2.26 -4.05
N LEU A 13 -4.10 1.94 -3.04
CA LEU A 13 -4.39 2.83 -1.92
C LEU A 13 -3.36 2.56 -0.82
N ARG A 14 -2.56 3.55 -0.47
CA ARG A 14 -1.64 3.51 0.68
C ARG A 14 -2.14 4.45 1.76
N ILE A 15 -2.18 3.97 3.00
CA ILE A 15 -2.55 4.75 4.19
C ILE A 15 -1.44 4.58 5.24
N ALA A 16 -0.71 5.65 5.52
CA ALA A 16 0.38 5.66 6.49
C ALA A 16 -0.09 6.15 7.86
N HIS A 17 0.34 5.46 8.91
CA HIS A 17 -0.11 5.68 10.27
C HIS A 17 1.06 5.70 11.25
N TYR A 18 0.91 6.52 12.28
CA TYR A 18 1.66 6.34 13.51
C TYR A 18 0.94 5.33 14.40
N LYS A 19 1.71 4.57 15.18
CA LYS A 19 1.17 3.88 16.35
C LYS A 19 0.77 4.89 17.42
N THR A 20 -0.08 4.50 18.36
CA THR A 20 -0.37 5.33 19.54
C THR A 20 0.92 5.56 20.35
N GLU A 21 1.09 6.77 20.89
CA GLU A 21 2.34 7.21 21.54
C GLU A 21 2.81 6.27 22.67
N ASP A 22 1.86 5.70 23.42
CA ASP A 22 2.13 4.80 24.55
C ASP A 22 2.41 3.34 24.17
N LYS A 23 2.43 3.00 22.87
CA LYS A 23 2.71 1.65 22.37
C LYS A 23 4.13 1.55 21.81
N THR A 24 4.77 0.42 22.03
CA THR A 24 6.02 0.06 21.35
C THR A 24 5.77 -0.39 19.91
N GLU A 25 6.81 -0.37 19.06
CA GLU A 25 6.73 -0.92 17.70
C GLU A 25 6.30 -2.40 17.69
N ALA A 26 6.78 -3.18 18.67
CA ALA A 26 6.47 -4.60 18.79
C ALA A 26 4.99 -4.85 19.16
N GLU A 27 4.43 -4.04 20.06
CA GLU A 27 3.01 -4.13 20.41
C GLU A 27 2.12 -3.73 19.23
N ALA A 28 2.46 -2.65 18.53
CA ALA A 28 1.74 -2.20 17.35
C ALA A 28 1.78 -3.25 16.22
N HIS A 29 2.96 -3.85 15.95
CA HIS A 29 3.10 -4.93 14.98
C HIS A 29 2.30 -6.17 15.37
N LYS A 30 2.35 -6.59 16.64
CA LYS A 30 1.57 -7.74 17.13
C LYS A 30 0.07 -7.51 16.92
N PHE A 31 -0.43 -6.33 17.27
CA PHE A 31 -1.82 -5.97 16.99
C PHE A 31 -2.11 -5.98 15.48
N GLY A 32 -1.29 -5.30 14.68
CA GLY A 32 -1.47 -5.19 13.24
C GLY A 32 -1.51 -6.55 12.54
N THR A 33 -0.70 -7.51 12.98
CA THR A 33 -0.73 -8.89 12.47
C THR A 33 -2.07 -9.57 12.75
N LEU A 34 -2.54 -9.53 14.01
CA LEU A 34 -3.83 -10.13 14.40
C LEU A 34 -5.02 -9.44 13.71
N PHE A 35 -4.93 -8.13 13.51
CA PHE A 35 -5.92 -7.36 12.77
C PHE A 35 -5.95 -7.77 11.29
N ALA A 36 -4.77 -7.89 10.66
CA ALA A 36 -4.65 -8.29 9.26
C ALA A 36 -5.18 -9.70 9.00
N GLU A 37 -4.99 -10.64 9.91
CA GLU A 37 -5.57 -11.99 9.82
C GLU A 37 -7.10 -11.96 9.68
N LYS A 38 -7.77 -11.10 10.48
CA LYS A 38 -9.22 -10.92 10.40
C LYS A 38 -9.62 -10.17 9.13
N ALA A 39 -8.92 -9.09 8.81
CA ALA A 39 -9.25 -8.21 7.69
C ALA A 39 -9.05 -8.90 6.33
N ALA A 40 -8.06 -9.78 6.19
CA ALA A 40 -7.76 -10.49 4.94
C ALA A 40 -8.97 -11.26 4.40
N HIS A 41 -9.74 -11.92 5.26
CA HIS A 41 -10.95 -12.65 4.84
C HIS A 41 -12.08 -11.72 4.37
N LEU A 42 -12.22 -10.54 4.98
CA LEU A 42 -13.16 -9.53 4.52
C LEU A 42 -12.75 -8.97 3.15
N HIS A 43 -11.47 -8.76 2.94
CA HIS A 43 -10.93 -8.29 1.67
C HIS A 43 -11.05 -9.34 0.56
N GLU A 44 -10.81 -10.61 0.87
CA GLU A 44 -11.01 -11.75 -0.05
C GLU A 44 -12.47 -11.83 -0.54
N LYS A 45 -13.45 -11.64 0.36
CA LYS A 45 -14.88 -11.61 0.03
C LYS A 45 -15.22 -10.56 -1.04
N HIS A 46 -14.47 -9.46 -1.11
CA HIS A 46 -14.65 -8.41 -2.12
C HIS A 46 -13.76 -8.58 -3.36
N GLY A 47 -12.93 -9.63 -3.41
CA GLY A 47 -12.10 -9.95 -4.58
C GLY A 47 -11.00 -8.93 -4.88
N ILE A 48 -10.49 -8.22 -3.86
CA ILE A 48 -9.43 -7.23 -4.10
C ILE A 48 -8.14 -7.92 -4.55
N TRP A 49 -7.31 -7.19 -5.29
CA TRP A 49 -6.08 -7.73 -5.88
C TRP A 49 -5.02 -8.07 -4.82
N GLY A 50 -4.96 -7.30 -3.74
CA GLY A 50 -3.98 -7.52 -2.69
C GLY A 50 -4.19 -6.64 -1.47
N TYR A 51 -3.61 -7.08 -0.35
CA TYR A 51 -3.62 -6.39 0.93
C TYR A 51 -2.28 -6.62 1.61
N ALA A 52 -1.63 -5.56 2.08
CA ALA A 52 -0.33 -5.63 2.73
C ALA A 52 -0.19 -4.62 3.86
N GLN A 53 0.62 -4.97 4.84
CA GLN A 53 1.14 -4.05 5.85
C GLN A 53 2.63 -3.86 5.62
N VAL A 54 3.07 -2.60 5.56
CA VAL A 54 4.46 -2.20 5.37
C VAL A 54 4.93 -1.53 6.64
N TYR A 55 5.73 -2.24 7.44
CA TYR A 55 6.28 -1.71 8.69
C TYR A 55 7.59 -0.97 8.43
N THR A 56 7.73 0.20 9.03
CA THR A 56 8.88 1.11 8.88
C THR A 56 9.53 1.38 10.24
N PRO A 57 10.06 0.34 10.91
CA PRO A 57 10.69 0.51 12.22
C PRO A 57 11.86 1.48 12.15
N GLU A 58 12.16 2.14 13.27
CA GLU A 58 13.22 3.15 13.40
C GLU A 58 14.54 2.69 12.75
N LYS A 59 14.90 1.41 12.92
CA LYS A 59 16.10 0.81 12.32
C LYS A 59 16.13 0.93 10.80
N THR A 60 15.02 0.66 10.12
CA THR A 60 14.94 0.76 8.65
C THR A 60 14.87 2.21 8.18
N ARG A 61 14.19 3.09 8.94
CA ARG A 61 14.12 4.52 8.68
C ARG A 61 15.51 5.17 8.67
N LYS A 62 16.33 4.84 9.67
CA LYS A 62 17.75 5.27 9.76
C LYS A 62 18.59 4.88 8.54
N VAL A 63 18.30 3.74 7.92
CA VAL A 63 18.99 3.32 6.68
C VAL A 63 18.66 4.30 5.54
N VAL A 64 17.37 4.63 5.38
CA VAL A 64 16.92 5.57 4.34
C VAL A 64 17.42 6.98 4.60
N GLU A 65 17.43 7.44 5.86
CA GLU A 65 18.00 8.73 6.26
C GLU A 65 19.49 8.83 5.91
N ALA A 66 20.29 7.82 6.28
CA ALA A 66 21.71 7.78 5.96
C ALA A 66 21.96 7.77 4.44
N MET A 67 21.13 7.03 3.69
CA MET A 67 21.17 7.02 2.23
C MET A 67 20.86 8.40 1.63
N ASN A 68 19.85 9.08 2.17
CA ASN A 68 19.44 10.42 1.73
C ASN A 68 20.54 11.45 1.97
N GLN A 69 21.13 11.44 3.18
CA GLN A 69 22.22 12.34 3.56
C GLN A 69 23.49 12.08 2.75
N LYS A 70 23.93 10.82 2.66
CA LYS A 70 25.18 10.45 1.97
C LYS A 70 25.21 10.86 0.49
N ALA A 71 24.06 10.78 -0.17
CA ALA A 71 23.93 11.10 -1.58
C ALA A 71 23.25 12.46 -1.85
N ASN A 72 23.06 13.28 -0.80
CA ASN A 72 22.40 14.59 -0.85
C ASN A 72 21.13 14.59 -1.72
N ARG A 73 20.23 13.61 -1.49
CA ARG A 73 19.13 13.33 -2.41
C ARG A 73 17.92 14.24 -2.25
N GLY A 74 17.88 15.07 -1.22
CA GLY A 74 16.80 16.00 -0.96
C GLY A 74 15.45 15.33 -0.65
N TRP A 75 15.46 14.06 -0.23
CA TRP A 75 14.22 13.34 0.09
C TRP A 75 13.62 13.83 1.40
N VAL A 76 12.28 13.88 1.45
CA VAL A 76 11.54 13.91 2.70
C VAL A 76 11.37 12.47 3.16
N ILE A 77 11.80 12.16 4.39
CA ILE A 77 11.69 10.82 4.93
C ILE A 77 10.31 10.67 5.57
N ASP A 78 9.54 9.69 5.08
CA ASP A 78 8.30 9.28 5.72
C ASP A 78 8.63 8.63 7.07
N ASP A 79 8.20 9.27 8.16
CA ASP A 79 8.48 8.86 9.53
C ASP A 79 7.32 8.15 10.22
N HIS A 80 6.26 7.78 9.48
CA HIS A 80 5.20 6.93 9.99
C HIS A 80 5.77 5.56 10.44
N ASP A 81 5.08 4.90 11.37
CA ASP A 81 5.51 3.61 11.93
C ASP A 81 5.17 2.44 11.00
N PHE A 82 4.09 2.58 10.24
CA PHE A 82 3.70 1.62 9.22
C PHE A 82 2.75 2.25 8.20
N ALA A 83 2.53 1.54 7.10
CA ALA A 83 1.46 1.81 6.16
C ALA A 83 0.67 0.55 5.84
N VAL A 84 -0.61 0.72 5.55
CA VAL A 84 -1.48 -0.31 4.98
C VAL A 84 -1.63 -0.02 3.49
N GLU A 85 -1.51 -1.06 2.67
CA GLU A 85 -1.67 -0.97 1.24
C GLU A 85 -2.77 -1.92 0.77
N PHE A 86 -3.71 -1.37 -0.01
CA PHE A 86 -4.75 -2.13 -0.69
C PHE A 86 -4.53 -2.00 -2.19
N TYR A 87 -4.73 -3.11 -2.89
CA TYR A 87 -4.58 -3.18 -4.33
C TYR A 87 -5.90 -3.58 -4.96
N PHE A 88 -6.33 -2.84 -5.98
CA PHE A 88 -7.62 -3.01 -6.62
C PHE A 88 -7.47 -3.03 -8.15
N LYS A 89 -8.39 -3.73 -8.83
CA LYS A 89 -8.50 -3.65 -10.29
C LYS A 89 -9.29 -2.41 -10.72
N THR A 90 -10.30 -2.03 -9.92
CA THR A 90 -11.19 -0.91 -10.22
C THR A 90 -11.44 -0.03 -9.00
N LEU A 91 -11.92 1.20 -9.22
CA LEU A 91 -12.41 2.07 -8.16
C LEU A 91 -13.70 1.51 -7.49
N GLU A 92 -14.44 0.67 -8.21
CA GLU A 92 -15.63 0.00 -7.66
C GLU A 92 -15.23 -0.98 -6.55
N ASP A 93 -14.15 -1.74 -6.73
CA ASP A 93 -13.65 -2.68 -5.72
C ASP A 93 -13.20 -1.95 -4.44
N LEU A 94 -12.54 -0.80 -4.61
CA LEU A 94 -12.24 0.10 -3.49
C LEU A 94 -13.53 0.53 -2.77
N SER A 95 -14.54 0.95 -3.53
CA SER A 95 -15.83 1.36 -2.98
C SER A 95 -16.58 0.24 -2.26
N LYS A 96 -16.40 -1.03 -2.65
CA LYS A 96 -17.01 -2.18 -1.96
C LYS A 96 -16.40 -2.36 -0.57
N VAL A 97 -15.07 -2.37 -0.49
CA VAL A 97 -14.34 -2.50 0.79
C VAL A 97 -14.65 -1.32 1.72
N SER A 98 -14.64 -0.09 1.21
CA SER A 98 -14.90 1.10 2.03
C SER A 98 -16.34 1.24 2.52
N ARG A 99 -17.25 0.39 2.04
CA ARG A 99 -18.65 0.35 2.49
C ARG A 99 -18.96 -0.91 3.28
N ASP A 100 -17.99 -1.78 3.51
CA ASP A 100 -18.21 -3.02 4.24
C ASP A 100 -18.47 -2.73 5.73
N PRO A 101 -19.69 -3.02 6.24
CA PRO A 101 -20.01 -2.79 7.64
C PRO A 101 -19.23 -3.68 8.60
N GLU A 102 -18.86 -4.91 8.20
CA GLU A 102 -18.03 -5.82 9.01
C GLU A 102 -16.61 -5.25 9.14
N PHE A 103 -16.07 -4.68 8.06
CA PHE A 103 -14.76 -4.03 8.09
C PHE A 103 -14.77 -2.77 8.95
N HIS A 104 -15.79 -1.91 8.82
CA HIS A 104 -15.94 -0.75 9.70
C HIS A 104 -16.05 -1.13 11.18
N ALA A 105 -16.78 -2.20 11.50
CA ALA A 105 -16.87 -2.70 12.86
C ALA A 105 -15.50 -3.18 13.37
N LEU A 106 -14.75 -3.89 12.53
CA LEU A 106 -13.40 -4.36 12.84
C LEU A 106 -12.44 -3.19 13.12
N GLN A 107 -12.51 -2.11 12.34
CA GLN A 107 -11.67 -0.91 12.53
C GLN A 107 -11.80 -0.24 13.91
N ALA A 108 -12.88 -0.51 14.65
CA ALA A 108 -12.99 -0.04 16.03
C ALA A 108 -11.88 -0.62 16.94
N GLU A 109 -11.33 -1.80 16.61
CA GLU A 109 -10.22 -2.43 17.33
C GLU A 109 -8.89 -1.67 17.18
N GLU A 110 -8.75 -0.77 16.18
CA GLU A 110 -7.52 -0.02 15.91
C GLU A 110 -7.24 1.08 16.93
N VAL A 111 -8.29 1.66 17.52
CA VAL A 111 -8.24 2.87 18.38
C VAL A 111 -7.15 2.84 19.47
N PRO A 112 -6.94 1.74 20.23
CA PRO A 112 -5.90 1.72 21.26
C PRO A 112 -4.46 1.58 20.72
N TYR A 113 -4.27 1.19 19.45
CA TYR A 113 -2.94 0.86 18.90
C TYR A 113 -2.48 1.80 17.79
N ILE A 114 -3.42 2.39 17.04
CA ILE A 114 -3.15 3.19 15.84
C ILE A 114 -3.67 4.61 16.04
N SER A 115 -2.79 5.58 15.78
CA SER A 115 -3.16 7.00 15.80
C SER A 115 -4.00 7.36 14.57
N LYS A 116 -5.08 8.11 14.81
CA LYS A 116 -5.89 8.74 13.75
C LYS A 116 -5.38 10.13 13.37
N HIS A 117 -4.32 10.61 14.01
CA HIS A 117 -3.72 11.91 13.73
C HIS A 117 -2.60 11.79 12.71
N HIS A 118 -2.44 12.83 11.88
CA HIS A 118 -1.38 12.94 10.87
C HIS A 118 -1.34 11.80 9.84
N VAL A 119 -2.46 11.09 9.65
CA VAL A 119 -2.56 10.03 8.64
C VAL A 119 -2.32 10.58 7.24
N VAL A 120 -1.43 9.95 6.47
CA VAL A 120 -1.13 10.32 5.08
C VAL A 120 -1.63 9.25 4.13
N THR A 121 -2.45 9.64 3.17
CA THR A 121 -3.06 8.71 2.19
C THR A 121 -2.71 9.08 0.77
N SER A 122 -2.53 8.07 -0.10
CA SER A 122 -2.37 8.25 -1.55
C SER A 122 -3.08 7.15 -2.33
N LEU A 123 -3.68 7.50 -3.47
CA LEU A 123 -4.24 6.56 -4.44
C LEU A 123 -3.58 6.82 -5.81
N GLY A 124 -3.09 5.76 -6.44
CA GLY A 124 -2.52 5.81 -7.79
C GLY A 124 -2.51 4.42 -8.42
N TRP A 125 -1.93 4.26 -9.61
CA TRP A 125 -1.71 2.95 -10.21
C TRP A 125 -0.27 2.49 -10.09
N VAL A 126 -0.07 1.18 -10.26
CA VAL A 126 1.23 0.51 -10.18
C VAL A 126 1.61 -0.02 -11.56
N GLU A 127 2.80 0.37 -12.02
CA GLU A 127 3.47 -0.23 -13.17
C GLU A 127 4.68 -1.03 -12.67
N THR A 128 4.62 -2.35 -12.82
CA THR A 128 5.64 -3.27 -12.35
C THR A 128 6.56 -3.65 -13.52
N PHE A 129 7.86 -3.40 -13.39
CA PHE A 129 8.86 -3.78 -14.41
C PHE A 129 9.75 -4.95 -13.95
N VAL A 130 9.75 -5.26 -12.65
CA VAL A 130 10.45 -6.41 -12.08
C VAL A 130 9.56 -7.07 -11.04
N GLU A 131 9.33 -8.37 -11.17
CA GLU A 131 8.53 -9.17 -10.24
C GLU A 131 9.21 -10.53 -10.03
N HIS A 132 9.33 -10.97 -8.78
CA HIS A 132 10.00 -12.23 -8.41
C HIS A 132 11.40 -12.41 -9.05
N GLY A 133 12.18 -11.32 -9.12
CA GLY A 133 13.52 -11.32 -9.70
C GLY A 133 13.58 -11.43 -11.23
N LYS A 134 12.43 -11.29 -11.92
CA LYS A 134 12.33 -11.35 -13.38
C LYS A 134 11.85 -10.03 -13.95
N VAL A 135 12.39 -9.64 -15.10
CA VAL A 135 11.86 -8.54 -15.89
C VAL A 135 10.49 -8.94 -16.42
N VAL A 136 9.50 -8.09 -16.19
CA VAL A 136 8.11 -8.28 -16.59
C VAL A 136 7.62 -7.04 -17.33
N HIS A 137 6.54 -7.17 -18.10
CA HIS A 137 5.90 -6.05 -18.80
C HIS A 137 6.82 -5.28 -19.77
N ILE A 138 7.83 -5.96 -20.33
CA ILE A 138 8.69 -5.44 -21.38
C ILE A 138 8.75 -6.46 -22.51
N GLU A 139 8.37 -6.05 -23.72
CA GLU A 139 8.41 -6.86 -24.94
C GLU A 139 9.19 -6.11 -26.02
N ASN A 140 10.17 -6.78 -26.64
CA ASN A 140 11.05 -6.17 -27.66
C ASN A 140 11.69 -4.83 -27.20
N GLY A 141 12.03 -4.72 -25.91
CA GLY A 141 12.63 -3.53 -25.32
C GLY A 141 11.66 -2.37 -25.06
N LYS A 142 10.35 -2.58 -25.18
CA LYS A 142 9.32 -1.57 -24.92
C LYS A 142 8.38 -2.01 -23.79
N SER A 143 7.92 -1.04 -23.00
CA SER A 143 6.87 -1.28 -22.00
C SER A 143 5.61 -1.85 -22.67
N THR A 144 4.97 -2.79 -22.00
CA THR A 144 3.65 -3.31 -22.40
C THR A 144 2.49 -2.51 -21.78
N TYR A 145 2.77 -1.55 -20.89
CA TYR A 145 1.74 -0.65 -20.37
C TYR A 145 1.30 0.36 -21.45
N GLY A 146 0.05 0.83 -21.34
CA GLY A 146 -0.47 1.89 -22.18
C GLY A 146 0.18 3.24 -21.88
N THR A 147 -0.20 4.25 -22.65
CA THR A 147 0.12 5.66 -22.39
C THR A 147 -0.53 6.14 -21.09
N PHE A 148 -0.05 7.27 -20.56
CA PHE A 148 -0.63 7.86 -19.36
C PHE A 148 -2.12 8.14 -19.54
N GLU A 149 -2.51 8.68 -20.70
CA GLU A 149 -3.90 8.99 -21.05
C GLU A 149 -4.77 7.73 -21.08
N GLU A 150 -4.31 6.65 -21.71
CA GLU A 150 -5.02 5.35 -21.72
C GLU A 150 -5.16 4.75 -20.33
N MET A 151 -4.21 5.02 -19.43
CA MET A 151 -4.17 4.49 -18.08
C MET A 151 -4.91 5.36 -17.06
N GLN A 152 -5.54 6.47 -17.47
CA GLN A 152 -6.36 7.31 -16.59
C GLN A 152 -7.82 6.85 -16.50
N GLU A 153 -8.33 6.20 -17.54
CA GLU A 153 -9.69 5.62 -17.59
C GLU A 153 -9.81 4.37 -16.70
#